data_AF-A0A8I1D7B3-F1
#
_entry.id   AF-A0A8I1D7B3-F1
#
_cell.length_a   1.000
_cell.length_b   1.000
_cell.length_c   1.000
_cell.angle_alpha   90.00
_cell.angle_beta   90.00
_cell.angle_gamma   90.00
#
_symmetry.space_group_name_H-M   'P 1'
#
loop_
_entity.id
_entity.type
_entity.pdbx_description
1 polymer ?
#
loop_
_entity_poly.entity_id
_entity_poly.type
_entity_poly.pdbx_seq_one_letter_code
_entity_poly.pdbx_strand_id
1 'polypeptide(L)' 'MSEQPDTPKKPPVDKKRLAHIFGDVFPETTSDERGPEGSSRSSDDDWLRSQRPPHHGG' A
#
# COMPACT_ATOMS: atom_id res chain seq x y z
N MET A 1 -12.30 -10.85 -34.32
CA MET A 1 -11.11 -11.57 -33.83
C MET A 1 -10.21 -10.53 -33.19
N SER A 2 -10.29 -10.34 -31.88
CA SER A 2 -9.42 -9.39 -31.18
C SER A 2 -8.13 -10.11 -30.82
N GLU A 3 -7.03 -9.73 -31.44
CA GLU A 3 -5.69 -10.20 -31.12
C GLU A 3 -5.32 -9.64 -29.74
N GLN A 4 -5.21 -10.49 -28.73
CA GLN A 4 -4.67 -10.11 -27.43
C GLN A 4 -3.16 -9.92 -27.61
N PRO A 5 -2.58 -8.78 -27.18
CA PRO A 5 -1.15 -8.57 -27.33
C PRO A 5 -0.37 -9.64 -26.56
N ASP A 6 0.71 -10.16 -27.17
CA ASP A 6 1.64 -11.10 -26.55
C ASP A 6 2.32 -10.41 -25.36
N THR A 7 1.73 -10.58 -24.17
CA THR A 7 2.29 -9.99 -22.95
C THR A 7 3.46 -10.85 -22.49
N PRO A 8 4.65 -10.26 -22.27
CA PRO A 8 5.79 -11.02 -21.82
C PRO A 8 5.47 -11.69 -20.48
N LYS A 9 5.71 -13.01 -20.41
CA LYS A 9 5.40 -13.83 -19.24
C LYS A 9 6.22 -13.32 -18.05
N LYS A 10 5.54 -12.80 -17.03
CA LYS A 10 6.18 -12.35 -15.79
C LYS A 10 6.93 -13.51 -15.12
N PRO A 11 8.07 -13.24 -14.47
CA PRO A 11 8.74 -14.27 -13.69
C PRO A 11 7.82 -14.76 -12.56
N PRO A 12 8.01 -16.01 -12.10
CA PRO A 12 7.23 -16.55 -10.99
C PRO A 12 7.43 -15.71 -9.72
N VAL A 13 6.34 -15.54 -8.97
CA VAL A 13 6.33 -14.76 -7.74
C VAL A 13 7.05 -15.52 -6.62
N ASP A 14 8.02 -14.86 -5.97
CA ASP A 14 8.71 -15.39 -4.79
C ASP A 14 7.87 -15.18 -3.51
N LYS A 15 7.19 -16.24 -3.09
CA LYS A 15 6.34 -16.21 -1.89
C LYS A 15 7.13 -15.96 -0.60
N LYS A 16 8.40 -16.40 -0.51
CA LYS A 16 9.22 -16.21 0.70
C LYS A 16 9.60 -14.74 0.84
N ARG A 17 9.96 -14.09 -0.27
CA ARG A 17 10.24 -12.65 -0.28
C ARG A 17 9.02 -11.82 0.10
N LEU A 18 7.83 -12.20 -0.39
CA LEU A 18 6.59 -11.51 -0.02
C LEU A 18 6.29 -11.69 1.47
N ALA A 19 6.39 -12.91 2.00
CA ALA A 19 6.16 -13.17 3.43
C ALA A 19 7.17 -12.42 4.33
N HIS A 20 8.41 -12.21 3.89
CA HIS A 20 9.37 -11.39 4.63
C HIS A 20 8.96 -9.92 4.75
N ILE A 21 8.27 -9.38 3.73
CA ILE A 21 7.85 -7.97 3.69
C ILE A 21 6.48 -7.79 4.37
N PHE A 22 5.54 -8.69 4.09
CA PHE A 22 4.13 -8.54 4.46
C PHE A 22 3.70 -9.43 5.62
N GLY A 23 4.54 -10.37 6.04
CA GLY A 23 4.15 -11.46 6.92
C GLY A 23 3.47 -12.60 6.17
N ASP A 24 3.31 -13.71 6.87
CA ASP A 24 2.59 -14.92 6.44
C ASP A 24 1.15 -14.96 6.94
N VAL A 25 0.83 -14.18 7.98
CA VAL A 25 -0.49 -14.07 8.60
C VAL A 25 -1.11 -12.70 8.27
N PHE A 26 -2.29 -12.74 7.66
CA PHE A 26 -3.11 -11.53 7.50
C PHE A 26 -3.85 -11.21 8.80
N PRO A 27 -4.03 -9.92 9.14
CA PRO A 27 -4.88 -9.56 10.26
C PRO A 27 -6.33 -9.95 9.98
N GLU A 28 -7.03 -10.40 11.03
CA GLU A 28 -8.45 -10.76 10.95
C GLU A 28 -9.36 -9.56 10.65
N THR A 29 -8.86 -8.35 10.84
CA THR A 29 -9.58 -7.09 10.63
C THR A 29 -8.84 -6.20 9.66
N THR A 30 -9.57 -5.52 8.78
CA THR A 30 -8.99 -4.53 7.86
C THR A 30 -8.64 -3.22 8.57
N SER A 31 -7.98 -2.30 7.87
CA SER A 31 -7.65 -1.00 8.44
C SER A 31 -8.87 -0.10 8.68
N ASP A 32 -9.94 -0.27 7.90
CA ASP A 32 -11.20 0.46 8.05
C ASP A 32 -12.04 -0.07 9.22
N GLU A 33 -11.94 -1.37 9.53
CA GLU A 33 -12.59 -1.98 10.70
C GLU A 33 -11.86 -1.66 12.01
N ARG A 34 -10.54 -1.47 11.96
CA ARG A 34 -9.73 -1.08 13.12
C ARG A 34 -10.02 0.37 13.47
N GLY A 35 -10.50 0.58 14.70
CA GLY A 35 -10.71 1.90 15.27
C GLY A 35 -9.40 2.72 15.37
N PRO A 36 -9.51 3.99 15.78
CA PRO A 36 -8.42 4.96 15.75
C PRO A 36 -7.20 4.63 16.62
N GLU A 37 -7.29 3.60 17.47
CA GLU A 37 -6.16 3.10 18.27
C GLU A 37 -5.14 2.29 17.42
N GLY A 38 -5.55 1.78 16.25
CA GLY A 38 -4.68 1.01 15.36
C GLY A 38 -3.83 1.84 14.39
N SER A 39 -4.12 3.14 14.24
CA SER A 39 -3.36 4.09 13.43
C SER A 39 -2.75 5.10 14.39
N SER A 40 -1.43 5.18 14.48
CA SER A 40 -0.77 6.24 15.25
C SER A 40 -0.96 7.59 14.53
N ARG A 41 -2.15 8.17 14.69
CA ARG A 41 -2.63 9.38 14.00
C ARG A 41 -1.70 10.58 14.10
N SER A 42 -0.79 10.60 15.07
CA SER A 42 0.17 11.69 15.24
C SER A 42 1.23 11.74 14.14
N SER A 43 1.58 10.61 13.52
CA SER A 43 2.62 10.58 12.48
C SER A 43 2.06 10.84 11.07
N ASP A 44 0.77 10.56 10.87
CA ASP A 44 0.07 10.69 9.58
C ASP A 44 -0.16 12.16 9.19
N ASP A 45 -0.42 12.99 10.20
CA ASP A 45 -0.83 14.39 10.02
C ASP A 45 0.35 15.28 9.61
N ASP A 46 1.53 15.08 10.20
CA ASP A 46 2.77 15.78 9.83
C ASP A 46 3.28 15.34 8.45
N TRP A 47 3.16 14.05 8.14
CA TRP A 47 3.44 13.53 6.81
C TRP A 47 2.51 14.19 5.77
N LEU A 48 1.20 14.24 6.01
CA LEU A 48 0.25 14.87 5.08
C LEU A 48 0.53 16.37 4.87
N ARG A 49 0.90 17.10 5.93
CA ARG A 49 1.31 18.51 5.83
C ARG A 49 2.57 18.69 4.98
N SER A 50 3.52 17.76 5.06
CA SER A 50 4.74 17.77 4.24
C SER A 50 4.49 17.48 2.74
N GLN A 51 3.38 16.81 2.41
CA GLN A 51 3.01 16.51 1.02
C GLN A 51 2.33 17.69 0.31
N ARG A 52 2.17 18.84 0.96
CA ARG A 52 1.53 20.01 0.34
C ARG A 52 2.41 20.60 -0.77
N PRO A 53 1.91 20.68 -2.02
CA PRO A 53 2.67 21.29 -3.12
C PRO A 53 3.02 22.76 -2.84
N PRO A 54 4.17 23.25 -3.33
CA PRO A 54 4.68 24.58 -3.01
C PRO A 54 3.82 25.75 -3.52
N HIS A 55 2.94 25.50 -4.50
CA HIS A 55 2.02 26.50 -5.05
C HIS A 55 0.68 26.58 -4.30
N HIS A 56 0.51 25.82 -3.22
CA HIS A 56 -0.74 25.75 -2.45
C HIS A 56 -0.79 26.80 -1.33
N GLY A 57 -0.36 28.02 -1.67
CA GLY A 57 -0.18 29.14 -0.74
C GLY A 57 -0.19 30.51 -1.41
N GLY A 58 -0.93 30.70 -2.51
CA GLY A 58 -1.07 31.99 -3.20
C GLY A 58 0.05 32.29 -4.20
#